data_AF-A0A537J4N6-F1
#
_entry.id   AF-A0A537J4N6-F1
#
_cell.length_a   1.000
_cell.length_b   1.000
_cell.length_c   1.000
_cell.angle_alpha   90.00
_cell.angle_beta   90.00
_cell.angle_gamma   90.00
#
_symmetry.space_group_name_H-M   'P 1'
#
loop_
_entity.id
_entity.type
_entity.pdbx_description
1 polymer ?
#
loop_
_entity_poly.entity_id
_entity_poly.type
_entity_poly.pdbx_seq_one_letter_code
_entity_poly.pdbx_strand_id
1 'polypeptide(L)'
;QAAVDAGPPLGIADVRYSNGADRTFVGRLLDLPGASRMAAYGGWNTASNTLGMALAQALLPAGPAGQAFTIGRFLDDWGYQAGVRQQLAAEILPRYPGAAPERLGPALGPCAEAARAWLERDYVPPLARCFGRRIQVTRVAFPWDRLFEAGIDVEVT
;
A
#
# COMPACT_ATOMS: atom_id res chain seq x y z
N GLN A 1 25.03 18.09 18.81
CA GLN A 1 25.14 16.99 17.83
C GLN A 1 24.73 17.58 16.49
N ALA A 2 25.65 17.67 15.53
CA ALA A 2 25.36 18.25 14.23
C ALA A 2 24.36 17.33 13.51
N ALA A 3 23.20 17.86 13.14
CA ALA A 3 22.31 17.19 12.22
C ALA A 3 23.10 16.98 10.93
N VAL A 4 23.37 15.73 10.58
CA VAL A 4 23.81 15.40 9.22
C VAL A 4 22.68 15.85 8.33
N ASP A 5 22.92 16.86 7.48
CA ASP A 5 21.93 17.37 6.54
C ASP A 5 21.36 16.19 5.76
N ALA A 6 20.16 15.77 6.13
CA ALA A 6 19.37 14.90 5.30
C ALA A 6 19.10 15.75 4.06
N GLY A 7 19.67 15.34 2.91
CA GLY A 7 19.36 15.96 1.63
C GLY A 7 17.85 16.12 1.40
N PRO A 8 17.45 16.85 0.35
CA PRO A 8 16.05 17.22 0.15
C PRO A 8 15.11 16.01 0.23
N PRO A 9 13.87 16.18 0.75
CA PRO A 9 12.91 15.09 0.87
C PRO A 9 12.70 14.41 -0.49
N LEU A 10 12.81 13.08 -0.51
CA LEU A 10 12.61 12.27 -1.71
C LEU A 10 11.17 11.75 -1.74
N GLY A 11 10.41 12.09 -2.78
CA GLY A 11 9.10 11.50 -3.06
C GLY A 11 9.12 10.70 -4.35
N ILE A 12 8.38 9.60 -4.40
CA ILE A 12 8.22 8.77 -5.62
C ILE A 12 6.76 8.73 -6.03
N ALA A 13 6.52 9.05 -7.30
CA ALA A 13 5.25 8.89 -8.00
C ALA A 13 5.39 7.75 -9.02
N ASP A 14 4.85 6.58 -8.70
CA ASP A 14 4.78 5.42 -9.58
C ASP A 14 3.55 5.52 -10.49
N VAL A 15 3.79 5.92 -11.76
CA VAL A 15 2.72 6.26 -12.71
C VAL A 15 2.71 5.36 -13.95
N ARG A 16 3.36 4.18 -13.88
CA ARG A 16 3.35 3.23 -15.00
C ARG A 16 1.95 2.67 -15.26
N TYR A 17 1.21 2.39 -14.19
CA TYR A 17 -0.13 1.84 -14.25
C TYR A 17 -1.13 2.75 -13.51
N SER A 18 -2.40 2.65 -13.90
CA SER A 18 -3.50 3.24 -13.15
C SER A 18 -4.04 2.23 -12.13
N ASN A 19 -4.49 2.71 -10.98
CA ASN A 19 -5.01 1.89 -9.88
C ASN A 19 -4.04 0.79 -9.44
N GLY A 20 -2.77 1.13 -9.19
CA GLY A 20 -1.80 0.20 -8.64
C GLY A 20 -0.36 0.50 -9.08
N ALA A 21 0.57 0.10 -8.23
CA ALA A 21 2.00 0.21 -8.45
C ALA A 21 2.55 -0.77 -9.50
N ASP A 22 3.72 -0.46 -10.06
CA ASP A 22 4.56 -1.45 -10.74
C ASP A 22 5.22 -2.36 -9.70
N ARG A 23 4.75 -3.61 -9.63
CA ARG A 23 5.26 -4.63 -8.70
C ARG A 23 6.76 -4.89 -8.83
N THR A 24 7.29 -4.85 -10.05
CA THR A 24 8.72 -5.11 -10.30
C THR A 24 9.56 -3.94 -9.83
N PHE A 25 9.08 -2.73 -10.09
CA PHE A 25 9.72 -1.50 -9.60
C PHE A 25 9.77 -1.48 -8.08
N VAL A 26 8.64 -1.67 -7.40
CA VAL A 26 8.60 -1.63 -5.92
C VAL A 26 9.47 -2.71 -5.30
N GLY A 27 9.44 -3.94 -5.84
CA GLY A 27 10.30 -5.02 -5.36
C GLY A 27 11.79 -4.66 -5.38
N ARG A 28 12.25 -3.99 -6.44
CA ARG A 28 13.64 -3.52 -6.54
C ARG A 28 13.91 -2.29 -5.67
N LEU A 29 12.95 -1.37 -5.60
CA LEU A 29 13.04 -0.14 -4.83
C LEU A 29 13.28 -0.42 -3.34
N LEU A 30 12.55 -1.38 -2.76
CA LEU A 30 12.65 -1.72 -1.34
C LEU A 30 13.99 -2.38 -0.95
N ASP A 31 14.73 -2.91 -1.93
CA ASP A 31 16.06 -3.48 -1.72
C ASP A 31 17.19 -2.45 -1.91
N LEU A 32 16.88 -1.20 -2.33
CA LEU A 32 17.88 -0.16 -2.48
C LEU A 32 18.35 0.42 -1.13
N PRO A 33 19.66 0.65 -0.95
CA PRO A 33 20.17 1.36 0.22
C PRO A 33 19.51 2.73 0.37
N GLY A 34 18.92 2.99 1.54
CA GLY A 34 18.30 4.27 1.85
C GLY A 34 16.86 4.44 1.35
N ALA A 35 16.22 3.42 0.77
CA ALA A 35 14.81 3.47 0.38
C ALA A 35 13.87 3.88 1.54
N SER A 36 14.23 3.53 2.78
CA SER A 36 13.52 3.92 3.99
C SER A 36 13.53 5.42 4.31
N ARG A 37 14.40 6.20 3.66
CA ARG A 37 14.50 7.67 3.84
C ARG A 37 13.51 8.44 2.99
N MET A 38 12.75 7.76 2.14
CA MET A 38 11.77 8.38 1.26
C MET A 38 10.65 9.02 2.08
N ALA A 39 10.36 10.28 1.79
CA ALA A 39 9.33 11.05 2.46
C ALA A 39 7.92 10.69 1.97
N ALA A 40 7.79 10.25 0.71
CA ALA A 40 6.51 9.94 0.10
C ALA A 40 6.62 8.84 -0.97
N TYR A 41 5.57 8.03 -1.08
CA TYR A 41 5.37 7.09 -2.18
C TYR A 41 3.89 7.10 -2.57
N GLY A 42 3.61 7.05 -3.87
CA GLY A 42 2.26 6.81 -4.38
C GLY A 42 2.26 6.05 -5.69
N GLY A 43 1.24 5.22 -5.88
CA GLY A 43 0.92 4.51 -7.12
C GLY A 43 -0.58 4.36 -7.34
N TRP A 44 -1.37 5.29 -6.79
CA TRP A 44 -2.82 5.20 -6.67
C TRP A 44 -3.59 5.90 -7.82
N ASN A 45 -4.64 5.22 -8.29
CA ASN A 45 -5.68 5.76 -9.17
C ASN A 45 -5.19 6.27 -10.54
N THR A 46 -4.87 7.55 -10.68
CA THR A 46 -4.38 8.16 -11.92
C THR A 46 -3.05 8.87 -11.69
N ALA A 47 -2.32 9.14 -12.78
CA ALA A 47 -1.04 9.84 -12.70
C ALA A 47 -1.14 11.19 -11.97
N SER A 48 -2.20 11.97 -12.22
CA SER A 48 -2.41 13.27 -11.56
C SER A 48 -2.67 13.14 -10.06
N ASN A 49 -3.46 12.15 -9.64
CA ASN A 49 -3.72 11.89 -8.21
C ASN A 49 -2.45 11.43 -7.49
N THR A 50 -1.71 10.52 -8.12
CA THR A 50 -0.44 10.00 -7.60
C THR A 50 0.58 11.13 -7.44
N LEU A 51 0.77 11.95 -8.48
CA LEU A 51 1.73 13.05 -8.45
C LEU A 51 1.35 14.11 -7.40
N GLY A 52 0.07 14.51 -7.35
CA GLY A 52 -0.40 15.50 -6.39
C GLY A 52 -0.22 15.05 -4.94
N MET A 53 -0.54 13.80 -4.63
CA MET A 53 -0.37 13.23 -3.29
C MET A 53 1.11 13.11 -2.92
N ALA A 54 1.95 12.53 -3.78
CA ALA A 54 3.38 12.36 -3.50
C ALA A 54 4.08 13.71 -3.28
N LEU A 55 3.73 14.72 -4.09
CA LEU A 55 4.24 16.09 -3.92
C LEU A 55 3.76 16.70 -2.59
N ALA A 56 2.46 16.65 -2.31
CA ALA A 56 1.90 17.21 -1.09
C ALA A 56 2.55 16.59 0.16
N GLN A 57 2.70 15.26 0.18
CA GLN A 57 3.34 14.55 1.29
C GLN A 57 4.84 14.91 1.41
N ALA A 58 5.57 15.03 0.30
CA ALA A 58 6.99 15.39 0.33
C ALA A 58 7.25 16.82 0.86
N LEU A 59 6.25 17.70 0.81
CA LEU A 59 6.31 19.05 1.37
C LEU A 59 5.97 19.10 2.86
N LEU A 60 5.34 18.06 3.41
CA LEU A 60 5.05 17.99 4.84
C LEU A 60 6.31 17.65 5.65
N PRO A 61 6.40 18.08 6.92
CA PRO A 61 7.50 17.69 7.78
C PRO A 61 7.62 16.17 7.91
N ALA A 62 8.84 15.66 7.83
CA ALA A 62 9.12 14.26 8.10
C ALA A 62 8.78 13.89 9.56
N GLY A 63 8.35 12.65 9.78
CA GLY A 63 8.05 12.16 11.11
C GLY A 63 7.35 10.79 11.09
N PRO A 64 7.06 10.23 12.28
CA PRO A 64 6.43 8.90 12.39
C PRO A 64 5.11 8.79 11.64
N ALA A 65 4.26 9.83 11.69
CA ALA A 65 2.99 9.85 10.99
C ALA A 65 3.18 9.84 9.45
N GLY A 66 4.13 10.61 8.93
CA GLY A 66 4.45 10.61 7.50
C GLY A 66 5.01 9.27 7.03
N GLN A 67 5.88 8.64 7.82
CA GLN A 67 6.42 7.31 7.50
C GLN A 67 5.31 6.23 7.54
N ALA A 68 4.43 6.27 8.55
CA ALA A 68 3.29 5.37 8.62
C ALA A 68 2.36 5.54 7.42
N PHE A 69 2.12 6.77 6.97
CA PHE A 69 1.36 7.05 5.76
C PHE A 69 2.04 6.47 4.51
N THR A 70 3.36 6.67 4.35
CA THR A 70 4.13 6.06 3.24
C THR A 70 4.03 4.54 3.23
N ILE A 71 4.17 3.89 4.39
CA ILE A 71 4.01 2.44 4.53
C ILE A 71 2.58 2.02 4.15
N GLY A 72 1.57 2.78 4.60
CA GLY A 72 0.18 2.55 4.22
C GLY A 72 -0.05 2.66 2.71
N ARG A 73 0.61 3.61 2.02
CA ARG A 73 0.56 3.73 0.56
C ARG A 73 1.20 2.54 -0.15
N PHE A 74 2.32 2.00 0.36
CA PHE A 74 2.85 0.75 -0.20
C PHE A 74 1.89 -0.43 -0.02
N LEU A 75 1.25 -0.56 1.15
CA LEU A 75 0.31 -1.65 1.39
C LEU A 75 -0.96 -1.53 0.54
N ASP A 76 -1.46 -0.32 0.30
CA ASP A 76 -2.61 -0.08 -0.57
C ASP A 76 -2.23 -0.19 -2.05
N ASP A 77 -1.28 0.63 -2.52
CA ASP A 77 -1.03 0.81 -3.95
C ASP A 77 -0.24 -0.38 -4.56
N TRP A 78 0.69 -0.96 -3.80
CA TRP A 78 1.49 -2.11 -4.24
C TRP A 78 0.96 -3.45 -3.70
N GLY A 79 0.63 -3.50 -2.40
CA GLY A 79 0.09 -4.71 -1.78
C GLY A 79 -1.29 -5.07 -2.30
N TYR A 80 -2.24 -4.16 -2.09
CA TYR A 80 -3.64 -4.38 -2.38
C TYR A 80 -3.96 -4.21 -3.86
N GLN A 81 -3.80 -3.01 -4.40
CA GLN A 81 -4.23 -2.64 -5.75
C GLN A 81 -3.49 -3.43 -6.84
N ALA A 82 -2.18 -3.64 -6.71
CA ALA A 82 -1.39 -4.33 -7.72
C ALA A 82 -1.30 -5.86 -7.51
N GLY A 83 -1.79 -6.40 -6.39
CA GLY A 83 -1.66 -7.83 -6.08
C GLY A 83 -2.88 -8.49 -5.48
N VAL A 84 -3.15 -8.19 -4.20
CA VAL A 84 -4.19 -8.89 -3.45
C VAL A 84 -5.56 -8.74 -4.11
N ARG A 85 -5.89 -7.57 -4.69
CA ARG A 85 -7.17 -7.33 -5.37
C ARG A 85 -7.45 -8.35 -6.48
N GLN A 86 -6.46 -8.61 -7.35
CA GLN A 86 -6.58 -9.56 -8.45
C GLN A 86 -6.67 -10.99 -7.91
N GLN A 87 -5.91 -11.28 -6.85
CA GLN A 87 -5.95 -12.59 -6.20
C GLN A 87 -7.31 -12.88 -5.54
N LEU A 88 -7.92 -11.90 -4.89
CA LEU A 88 -9.27 -12.03 -4.32
C LEU A 88 -10.29 -12.34 -5.41
N ALA A 89 -10.23 -11.63 -6.54
CA ALA A 89 -11.10 -11.85 -7.68
C ALA A 89 -10.93 -13.25 -8.29
N ALA A 90 -9.70 -13.77 -8.34
CA ALA A 90 -9.40 -15.07 -8.92
C ALA A 90 -9.67 -16.25 -7.97
N GLU A 91 -9.43 -16.09 -6.67
CA GLU A 91 -9.39 -17.20 -5.72
C GLU A 91 -10.54 -17.21 -4.73
N ILE A 92 -11.03 -16.03 -4.29
CA ILE A 92 -12.06 -15.94 -3.25
C ILE A 92 -13.44 -15.79 -3.87
N LEU A 93 -13.64 -14.78 -4.74
CA LEU A 93 -14.97 -14.50 -5.30
C LEU A 93 -15.66 -15.72 -5.94
N PRO A 94 -14.97 -16.58 -6.73
CA PRO A 94 -15.63 -17.73 -7.37
C PRO A 94 -16.21 -18.77 -6.39
N ARG A 95 -15.80 -18.72 -5.11
CA ARG A 95 -16.31 -19.62 -4.06
C ARG A 95 -17.67 -19.17 -3.49
N TYR A 96 -18.13 -17.97 -3.83
CA TYR A 96 -19.33 -17.36 -3.26
C TYR A 96 -20.30 -16.97 -4.39
N PRO A 97 -21.32 -17.80 -4.67
CA PRO A 97 -22.33 -17.49 -5.68
C PRO A 97 -23.00 -16.12 -5.43
N GLY A 98 -23.08 -15.30 -6.47
CA GLY A 98 -23.66 -13.95 -6.41
C GLY A 98 -22.68 -12.85 -5.95
N ALA A 99 -21.43 -13.20 -5.64
CA ALA A 99 -20.37 -12.22 -5.40
C ALA A 99 -19.73 -11.76 -6.73
N ALA A 100 -19.41 -10.48 -6.83
CA ALA A 100 -18.72 -9.87 -7.96
C ALA A 100 -17.75 -8.78 -7.48
N PRO A 101 -16.76 -8.35 -8.27
CA PRO A 101 -15.85 -7.28 -7.88
C PRO A 101 -16.55 -5.96 -7.53
N GLU A 102 -17.69 -5.68 -8.16
CA GLU A 102 -18.50 -4.47 -7.95
C GLU A 102 -19.46 -4.60 -6.76
N ARG A 103 -19.69 -5.83 -6.27
CA ARG A 103 -20.55 -6.15 -5.13
C ARG A 103 -20.14 -7.47 -4.48
N LEU A 104 -19.40 -7.42 -3.37
CA LEU A 104 -18.86 -8.63 -2.73
C LEU A 104 -19.96 -9.46 -2.10
N GLY A 105 -20.94 -8.82 -1.46
CA GLY A 105 -22.06 -9.48 -0.80
C GLY A 105 -21.58 -10.60 0.14
N PRO A 106 -21.92 -11.88 -0.13
CA PRO A 106 -21.49 -12.99 0.73
C PRO A 106 -19.96 -13.16 0.83
N ALA A 107 -19.19 -12.63 -0.12
CA ALA A 107 -17.73 -12.69 -0.10
C ALA A 107 -17.07 -11.57 0.73
N LEU A 108 -17.82 -10.58 1.25
CA LEU A 108 -17.23 -9.39 1.91
C LEU A 108 -16.30 -9.76 3.08
N GLY A 109 -16.78 -10.56 4.03
CA GLY A 109 -15.99 -11.02 5.18
C GLY A 109 -14.79 -11.89 4.76
N PRO A 110 -15.01 -12.95 3.95
CA PRO A 110 -13.94 -13.78 3.41
C PRO A 110 -12.85 -12.99 2.66
N CYS A 111 -13.24 -12.01 1.85
CA CYS A 111 -12.28 -11.15 1.15
C CYS A 111 -11.47 -10.30 2.13
N ALA A 112 -12.08 -9.80 3.21
CA ALA A 112 -11.38 -8.93 4.17
C ALA A 112 -10.33 -9.72 4.96
N GLU A 113 -10.69 -10.92 5.41
CA GLU A 113 -9.76 -11.82 6.10
C GLU A 113 -8.63 -12.29 5.18
N ALA A 114 -8.96 -12.71 3.96
CA ALA A 114 -7.94 -13.13 2.98
C ALA A 114 -6.98 -11.98 2.62
N ALA A 115 -7.53 -10.78 2.39
CA ALA A 115 -6.71 -9.61 2.08
C ALA A 115 -5.74 -9.27 3.21
N ARG A 116 -6.23 -9.24 4.46
CA ARG A 116 -5.39 -8.99 5.63
C ARG A 116 -4.28 -10.04 5.74
N ALA A 117 -4.64 -11.32 5.62
CA ALA A 117 -3.68 -12.41 5.73
C ALA A 117 -2.61 -12.37 4.63
N TRP A 118 -2.96 -12.07 3.39
CA TRP A 118 -2.00 -11.99 2.28
C TRP A 118 -1.13 -10.73 2.34
N LEU A 119 -1.67 -9.59 2.76
CA LEU A 119 -0.86 -8.39 3.02
C LEU A 119 0.20 -8.65 4.09
N GLU A 120 -0.21 -9.24 5.22
CA GLU A 120 0.68 -9.62 6.32
C GLU A 120 1.74 -10.64 5.91
N ARG A 121 1.36 -11.62 5.09
CA ARG A 121 2.28 -12.69 4.66
C ARG A 121 3.31 -12.19 3.63
N ASP A 122 2.86 -11.46 2.62
CA ASP A 122 3.64 -11.24 1.40
C ASP A 122 4.24 -9.84 1.28
N TYR A 123 3.60 -8.83 1.88
CA TYR A 123 3.94 -7.43 1.66
C TYR A 123 4.50 -6.74 2.90
N VAL A 124 4.07 -7.14 4.10
CA VAL A 124 4.64 -6.64 5.36
C VAL A 124 6.12 -6.99 5.53
N PRO A 125 6.61 -8.23 5.29
CA PRO A 125 8.01 -8.57 5.53
C PRO A 125 9.04 -7.71 4.75
N PRO A 126 8.89 -7.46 3.44
CA PRO A 126 9.82 -6.57 2.73
C PRO A 126 9.75 -5.12 3.21
N LEU A 127 8.56 -4.61 3.56
CA LEU A 127 8.41 -3.26 4.12
C LEU A 127 9.06 -3.15 5.50
N ALA A 128 8.81 -4.11 6.39
CA ALA A 128 9.40 -4.14 7.73
C ALA A 128 10.93 -4.18 7.67
N ARG A 129 11.48 -4.97 6.74
CA ARG A 129 12.93 -5.02 6.48
C ARG A 129 13.46 -3.69 5.95
N CYS A 130 12.81 -3.10 4.95
CA CYS A 130 13.24 -1.83 4.35
C CYS A 130 13.23 -0.70 5.39
N PHE A 131 12.09 -0.50 6.07
CA PHE A 131 11.89 0.61 7.01
C PHE A 131 12.52 0.36 8.39
N GLY A 132 12.89 -0.87 8.72
CA GLY A 132 13.43 -1.23 10.04
C GLY A 132 12.40 -1.03 11.16
N ARG A 133 11.12 -1.27 10.86
CA ARG A 133 9.99 -1.06 11.77
C ARG A 133 9.13 -2.31 11.86
N ARG A 134 8.45 -2.50 12.98
CA ARG A 134 7.40 -3.51 13.07
C ARG A 134 6.14 -2.92 12.46
N ILE A 135 5.58 -3.63 11.50
CA ILE A 135 4.35 -3.26 10.79
C ILE A 135 3.33 -4.35 11.03
N GLN A 136 2.10 -3.97 11.36
CA GLN A 136 0.98 -4.89 11.52
C GLN A 136 -0.26 -4.31 10.82
N VAL A 137 -0.92 -5.11 9.99
CA VAL A 137 -2.21 -4.81 9.39
C VAL A 137 -3.31 -5.21 10.37
N THR A 138 -3.85 -4.22 11.07
CA THR A 138 -4.84 -4.44 12.14
C THR A 138 -6.23 -4.70 11.57
N ARG A 139 -6.55 -4.11 10.41
CA ARG A 139 -7.86 -4.28 9.76
C ARG A 139 -7.76 -4.06 8.25
N VAL A 140 -8.54 -4.85 7.51
CA VAL A 140 -8.89 -4.58 6.12
C VAL A 140 -10.40 -4.50 6.00
N ALA A 141 -10.92 -3.52 5.27
CA ALA A 141 -12.34 -3.34 5.03
C ALA A 141 -12.62 -2.91 3.59
N PHE A 142 -13.83 -3.17 3.09
CA PHE A 142 -14.30 -2.70 1.79
C PHE A 142 -15.46 -1.72 2.02
N PRO A 143 -15.19 -0.40 2.09
CA PRO A 143 -16.19 0.59 2.52
C PRO A 143 -17.43 0.64 1.62
N TRP A 144 -17.29 0.19 0.37
CA TRP A 144 -18.33 0.25 -0.66
C TRP A 144 -18.78 -1.13 -1.13
N ASP A 145 -18.54 -2.18 -0.32
CA ASP A 145 -18.88 -3.58 -0.68
C ASP A 145 -18.32 -3.99 -2.06
N ARG A 146 -17.09 -3.56 -2.40
CA ARG A 146 -16.46 -3.82 -3.71
C ARG A 146 -14.95 -3.95 -3.58
N LEU A 147 -14.31 -4.62 -4.55
CA LEU A 147 -12.86 -4.81 -4.60
C LEU A 147 -12.09 -3.58 -5.11
N PHE A 148 -12.76 -2.52 -5.57
CA PHE A 148 -12.06 -1.38 -6.18
C PHE A 148 -11.13 -0.66 -5.18
N GLU A 149 -11.56 -0.49 -3.92
CA GLU A 149 -10.79 0.12 -2.85
C GLU A 149 -10.90 -0.66 -1.55
N ALA A 150 -9.82 -0.64 -0.76
CA ALA A 150 -9.79 -1.18 0.58
C ALA A 150 -9.40 -0.09 1.58
N GLY A 151 -10.04 -0.10 2.75
CA GLY A 151 -9.51 0.56 3.94
C GLY A 151 -8.52 -0.38 4.61
N ILE A 152 -7.28 0.07 4.82
CA ILE A 152 -6.21 -0.70 5.45
C ILE A 152 -5.72 0.08 6.66
N ASP A 153 -5.97 -0.44 7.85
CA ASP A 153 -5.46 0.12 9.09
C ASP A 153 -4.15 -0.57 9.46
N VAL A 154 -3.15 0.23 9.80
CA VAL A 154 -1.79 -0.25 10.08
C VAL A 154 -1.26 0.33 11.38
N GLU A 155 -0.58 -0.50 12.15
CA GLU A 155 0.22 -0.09 13.30
C GLU A 155 1.69 -0.20 12.93
N VAL A 156 2.43 0.89 13.12
CA VAL A 156 3.88 0.97 12.85
C VAL A 156 4.59 1.34 14.15
N THR A 157 5.40 0.41 14.66
CA THR A 157 6.18 0.59 15.90
C THR A 157 7.67 0.58 15.60
#